data_AF-A0AAQ4DVL3-F1
#
_entry.id   AF-A0AAQ4DVL3-F1
#
_cell.length_a   1.000
_cell.length_b   1.000
_cell.length_c   1.000
_cell.angle_alpha   90.00
_cell.angle_beta   90.00
_cell.angle_gamma   90.00
#
_symmetry.space_group_name_H-M   'P 1'
#
loop_
_entity.id
_entity.type
_entity.pdbx_description
1 polymer ?
#
loop_
_entity_poly.entity_id
_entity_poly.type
_entity_poly.pdbx_seq_one_letter_code
_entity_poly.pdbx_strand_id
1 'polypeptide(L)'
;MQVFVETLDKCFENVCELDLIFHVDKVHYILNELVMGGMVLETSMTEIITRIEDQNKIEKQEAGLSAAPARAVSAVKNMNLPQQIKDIKLPDLPSIGNLKF
;
A
#
# COMPACT_ATOMS: atom_id res chain seq x y z
N MET A 1 -16.77 -25.47 5.18
CA MET A 1 -16.37 -25.43 3.74
C MET A 1 -17.37 -24.72 2.84
N GLN A 2 -18.69 -24.80 3.06
CA GLN A 2 -19.66 -24.08 2.22
C GLN A 2 -19.41 -22.56 2.15
N VAL A 3 -19.17 -21.92 3.31
CA VAL A 3 -18.86 -20.48 3.39
C VAL A 3 -17.69 -20.08 2.50
N PHE A 4 -16.68 -20.95 2.37
CA PHE A 4 -15.51 -20.68 1.52
C PHE A 4 -15.89 -20.67 0.03
N VAL A 5 -16.66 -21.66 -0.42
CA VAL A 5 -17.12 -21.75 -1.81
C VAL A 5 -18.06 -20.60 -2.17
N GLU A 6 -18.99 -20.25 -1.27
CA GLU A 6 -19.90 -19.12 -1.49
C GLU A 6 -19.18 -17.78 -1.52
N THR A 7 -18.15 -17.60 -0.68
CA THR A 7 -17.32 -16.40 -0.71
C THR A 7 -16.53 -16.30 -2.01
N LEU A 8 -15.94 -17.40 -2.47
CA LEU A 8 -15.25 -17.45 -3.75
C LEU A 8 -16.18 -17.08 -4.92
N ASP A 9 -17.38 -17.68 -4.96
CA ASP A 9 -18.36 -17.41 -6.01
C ASP A 9 -18.76 -15.93 -6.08
N LYS A 10 -18.91 -15.28 -4.93
CA LYS A 10 -19.17 -13.84 -4.85
C LYS A 10 -17.96 -12.98 -5.22
N CYS A 11 -16.77 -13.35 -4.79
CA CYS A 11 -15.56 -12.57 -5.05
C CYS A 11 -15.09 -12.63 -6.51
N PHE A 12 -15.50 -13.66 -7.26
CA PHE A 12 -15.16 -13.86 -8.67
C PHE A 12 -16.34 -13.71 -9.63
N GLU A 13 -17.55 -13.41 -9.14
CA GLU A 13 -18.77 -13.24 -9.96
C GLU A 13 -19.01 -14.46 -10.87
N ASN A 14 -19.33 -15.62 -10.28
CA ASN A 14 -19.41 -16.94 -10.92
C ASN A 14 -18.04 -17.60 -11.12
N VAL A 15 -17.45 -18.05 -10.01
CA VAL A 15 -16.11 -18.64 -9.98
C VAL A 15 -15.99 -19.88 -10.86
N CYS A 16 -14.87 -19.99 -11.58
CA CYS A 16 -14.49 -21.19 -12.33
C CYS A 16 -13.09 -21.69 -11.93
N GLU A 17 -12.71 -22.89 -12.41
CA GLU A 17 -11.41 -23.48 -12.11
C GLU A 17 -10.22 -22.65 -12.58
N LEU A 18 -10.37 -21.88 -13.67
CA LEU A 18 -9.30 -21.02 -14.15
C LEU A 18 -9.04 -19.85 -13.20
N ASP A 19 -10.07 -19.33 -12.51
CA ASP A 19 -9.90 -18.26 -11.52
C ASP A 19 -9.05 -18.74 -10.34
N LEU A 20 -9.26 -19.99 -9.90
CA LEU A 20 -8.47 -20.60 -8.84
C LEU A 20 -7.00 -20.77 -9.25
N ILE A 21 -6.75 -21.06 -10.52
CA ILE A 21 -5.40 -21.29 -11.06
C ILE A 21 -4.67 -19.95 -11.28
N PHE A 22 -5.33 -18.96 -11.87
CA PHE A 22 -4.71 -17.68 -12.25
C PHE A 22 -4.70 -16.64 -11.13
N HIS A 23 -5.55 -16.79 -10.11
CA HIS A 23 -5.67 -15.85 -8.99
C HIS A 23 -5.47 -16.53 -7.63
N VAL A 24 -4.49 -17.42 -7.55
CA VAL A 24 -4.18 -18.21 -6.34
C VAL A 24 -3.91 -17.32 -5.10
N ASP A 25 -3.29 -16.15 -5.28
CA ASP A 25 -3.02 -15.20 -4.20
C ASP A 25 -4.32 -14.71 -3.55
N LYS A 26 -5.31 -14.33 -4.38
CA LYS A 26 -6.63 -13.89 -3.91
C LYS A 26 -7.38 -15.02 -3.19
N VAL A 27 -7.27 -16.25 -3.70
CA VAL A 27 -7.85 -17.45 -3.05
C VAL A 27 -7.22 -17.68 -1.68
N HIS A 28 -5.90 -17.53 -1.55
CA HIS A 28 -5.20 -17.64 -0.27
C HIS A 28 -5.61 -16.55 0.73
N TYR A 29 -5.80 -15.30 0.29
CA TYR A 29 -6.31 -14.24 1.16
C TYR A 29 -7.71 -14.56 1.69
N ILE A 30 -8.62 -15.02 0.82
CA ILE A 30 -9.96 -15.46 1.22
C ILE A 30 -9.89 -16.60 2.23
N LEU A 31 -9.02 -17.58 2.00
CA LEU A 31 -8.86 -18.73 2.90
C LEU A 31 -8.32 -18.29 4.27
N ASN A 32 -7.37 -17.36 4.31
CA ASN A 32 -6.78 -16.87 5.55
C ASN A 32 -7.78 -16.08 6.42
N GLU A 33 -8.76 -15.40 5.83
CA GLU A 33 -9.85 -14.79 6.62
C GLU A 33 -10.75 -15.85 7.27
N LEU A 34 -10.83 -17.05 6.69
CA LEU A 34 -11.70 -18.12 7.15
C LEU A 34 -11.01 -19.03 8.17
N VAL A 35 -9.77 -19.44 7.90
CA VAL A 35 -8.98 -20.39 8.69
C VAL A 35 -7.50 -20.04 8.65
N MET A 36 -6.85 -20.01 9.81
CA MET A 36 -5.39 -20.02 9.91
C MET A 36 -4.93 -20.91 11.06
N GLY A 37 -3.79 -21.57 10.90
CA GLY A 37 -3.23 -22.44 11.93
C GLY A 37 -4.15 -23.61 12.34
N GLY A 38 -5.08 -24.01 11.47
CA GLY A 38 -6.09 -25.03 11.77
C GLY A 38 -7.27 -24.55 12.61
N MET A 39 -7.35 -23.25 12.91
CA MET A 39 -8.45 -22.63 13.66
C MET A 39 -9.35 -21.84 12.72
N VAL A 40 -10.67 -21.93 12.93
CA VAL A 40 -11.66 -21.09 12.23
C VAL A 40 -11.62 -19.69 12.84
N LEU A 41 -11.48 -18.67 11.99
CA LEU A 41 -11.43 -17.27 12.38
C LEU A 41 -12.77 -16.60 12.19
N GLU A 42 -13.30 -16.67 10.97
CA GLU A 42 -14.55 -16.03 10.60
C GLU A 42 -15.46 -17.00 9.82
N THR A 43 -16.77 -16.88 10.07
CA THR A 43 -17.80 -17.68 9.41
C THR A 43 -18.88 -16.82 8.76
N SER A 44 -18.94 -15.53 9.11
CA SER A 44 -19.81 -14.55 8.49
C SER A 44 -19.25 -14.12 7.14
N MET A 45 -19.89 -14.56 6.06
CA MET A 45 -19.53 -14.17 4.69
C MET A 45 -19.50 -12.65 4.51
N THR A 46 -20.40 -11.90 5.16
CA THR A 46 -20.44 -10.44 5.07
C THR A 46 -19.18 -9.81 5.68
N GLU A 47 -18.72 -10.33 6.82
CA GLU A 47 -17.46 -9.86 7.43
C GLU A 47 -16.27 -10.20 6.55
N ILE A 48 -16.19 -11.44 6.06
CA ILE A 48 -15.09 -11.89 5.19
C ILE A 48 -14.98 -11.00 3.95
N ILE A 49 -16.08 -10.77 3.22
CA ILE A 49 -16.07 -9.90 2.03
C ILE A 49 -15.62 -8.48 2.37
N THR A 50 -16.08 -7.92 3.50
CA THR A 50 -15.67 -6.57 3.94
C THR A 50 -14.15 -6.51 4.17
N ARG A 51 -13.57 -7.52 4.82
CA ARG A 51 -12.12 -7.58 5.10
C ARG A 51 -11.30 -7.70 3.81
N ILE A 52 -11.76 -8.53 2.86
CA ILE A 52 -11.13 -8.65 1.55
C ILE A 52 -11.17 -7.33 0.77
N GLU A 53 -12.29 -6.60 0.81
CA GLU A 53 -12.39 -5.29 0.17
C GLU A 53 -11.44 -4.26 0.78
N ASP A 54 -11.30 -4.26 2.10
CA ASP A 54 -10.37 -3.37 2.80
C ASP A 54 -8.92 -3.71 2.48
N GLN A 55 -8.56 -5.00 2.40
CA GLN A 55 -7.24 -5.44 1.95
C GLN A 55 -6.94 -4.97 0.52
N ASN A 56 -7.90 -5.12 -0.42
CA ASN A 56 -7.76 -4.62 -1.79
C ASN A 56 -7.56 -3.09 -1.86
N LYS A 57 -8.19 -2.31 -0.95
CA LYS A 57 -7.99 -0.85 -0.89
C LYS A 57 -6.56 -0.52 -0.45
N ILE A 58 -6.01 -1.25 0.53
CA ILE A 58 -4.66 -1.05 1.04
C ILE A 58 -3.63 -1.39 -0.04
N GLU A 59 -3.75 -2.54 -0.70
CA GLU A 59 -2.84 -2.95 -1.77
C GLU A 59 -2.79 -1.91 -2.92
N LYS A 60 -3.94 -1.35 -3.30
CA LYS A 60 -4.02 -0.28 -4.30
C LYS A 60 -3.36 1.01 -3.83
N GLN A 61 -3.43 1.34 -2.54
CA GLN A 61 -2.75 2.51 -1.97
C GLN A 61 -1.24 2.31 -1.96
N GLU A 62 -0.76 1.11 -1.62
CA GLU A 62 0.66 0.77 -1.59
C GLU A 62 1.29 0.77 -3.00
N ALA A 63 0.57 0.28 -4.01
CA ALA A 63 1.00 0.42 -5.41
C ALA A 63 1.21 1.90 -5.81
N GLY A 64 0.48 2.82 -5.19
CA GLY A 64 0.61 4.27 -5.36
C GLY A 64 1.85 4.89 -4.70
N LEU A 65 2.52 4.23 -3.76
CA LEU A 65 3.77 4.74 -3.17
C LEU A 65 4.94 4.73 -4.17
N SER A 66 4.88 3.89 -5.22
CA SER A 66 5.83 3.98 -6.34
C SER A 66 5.75 5.33 -7.07
N ALA A 67 4.60 6.01 -7.01
CA ALA A 67 4.38 7.36 -7.53
C ALA A 67 4.61 8.46 -6.47
N ALA A 68 4.99 8.13 -5.24
CA ALA A 68 5.25 9.10 -4.18
C ALA A 68 6.34 10.12 -4.57
N PRO A 69 7.45 9.75 -5.24
CA PRO A 69 8.43 10.72 -5.72
C PRO A 69 7.81 11.70 -6.74
N ALA A 70 7.01 11.20 -7.68
CA ALA A 70 6.36 12.05 -8.69
C ALA A 70 5.36 13.03 -8.07
N ARG A 71 4.57 12.59 -7.07
CA ARG A 71 3.63 13.44 -6.34
C ARG A 71 4.33 14.48 -5.46
N ALA A 72 5.41 14.10 -4.77
CA ALA A 72 6.22 15.03 -3.99
C ALA A 72 6.84 16.11 -4.90
N VAL A 73 7.38 15.71 -6.07
CA VAL A 73 7.94 16.64 -7.07
C VAL A 73 6.88 17.60 -7.63
N SER A 74 5.67 17.11 -7.93
CA SER A 74 4.56 17.95 -8.37
C SER A 74 4.08 18.93 -7.28
N ALA A 75 4.06 18.51 -6.01
CA ALA A 75 3.69 19.36 -4.88
C ALA A 75 4.71 20.49 -4.65
N VAL A 76 6.01 20.21 -4.78
CA VAL A 76 7.06 21.25 -4.64
C VAL A 76 7.15 22.18 -5.85
N LYS A 77 6.75 21.75 -7.05
CA LYS A 77 6.74 22.60 -8.26
C LYS A 77 5.78 23.80 -8.15
N ASN A 78 4.71 23.66 -7.36
CA ASN A 78 3.73 24.73 -7.12
C ASN A 78 4.16 25.67 -5.98
N MET A 79 5.23 25.35 -5.26
CA MET A 79 5.85 26.25 -4.29
C MET A 79 6.93 27.06 -5.02
N ASN A 80 6.88 28.39 -4.89
CA ASN A 80 7.85 29.32 -5.50
C ASN A 80 9.21 29.28 -4.77
N LEU A 81 9.87 28.11 -4.82
CA LEU A 81 11.19 27.84 -4.24
C LEU A 81 12.33 28.76 -4.74
N PRO A 82 12.41 29.20 -6.00
CA PRO A 82 13.61 29.93 -6.47
C PRO A 82 13.77 31.32 -5.86
N GLN A 83 12.73 31.92 -5.27
CA GLN A 83 12.84 33.21 -4.57
C GLN A 83 13.34 33.07 -3.13
N GLN A 84 12.93 32.04 -2.38
CA GLN A 84 13.30 31.90 -0.96
C GLN A 84 14.77 31.49 -0.72
N ILE A 85 15.41 30.80 -1.67
CA ILE A 85 16.82 30.38 -1.50
C ILE A 85 17.78 31.57 -1.67
N LYS A 86 17.38 32.64 -2.38
CA LYS A 86 18.24 33.81 -2.61
C LYS A 86 18.44 34.68 -1.37
N ASP A 87 17.51 34.65 -0.42
CA ASP A 87 17.55 35.48 0.79
C ASP A 87 18.19 34.78 2.01
N ILE A 88 18.72 33.57 1.85
CA ILE A 88 19.44 32.88 2.92
C ILE A 88 20.85 33.48 3.02
N LYS A 89 21.00 34.52 3.85
CA LYS A 89 22.31 35.01 4.29
C LYS A 89 23.00 33.92 5.13
N LEU A 90 24.12 33.40 4.62
CA LEU A 90 25.03 32.58 5.42
C LEU A 90 25.67 33.44 6.53
N PRO A 91 25.83 32.92 7.76
CA PRO A 91 26.66 33.57 8.77
C PRO A 91 28.14 33.49 8.37
N ASP A 92 28.86 34.61 8.50
CA ASP A 92 30.30 34.67 8.26
C ASP A 92 31.05 33.74 9.22
N LEU A 93 31.74 32.73 8.68
CA LEU A 93 32.63 31.88 9.46
C LEU A 93 33.98 32.60 9.67
N PRO A 94 34.53 32.64 10.90
CA PRO A 94 35.87 33.14 11.12
C PRO A 94 36.90 32.27 10.37
N SER A 95 37.75 32.91 9.56
CA SER A 95 38.83 32.25 8.81
C SER A 95 39.72 31.43 9.73
N ILE A 96 39.76 30.11 9.53
CA ILE A 96 40.69 29.19 10.20
C ILE A 96 42.07 29.39 9.57
N GLY A 97 42.76 30.46 9.96
CA GLY A 97 44.04 30.88 9.41
C GLY A 97 45.29 30.44 10.18
N ASN A 98 45.22 29.50 11.14
CA ASN A 98 46.39 29.19 11.98
C ASN A 98 46.45 27.76 12.56
N LEU A 99 46.11 26.75 11.77
CA LEU A 99 46.57 25.38 12.08
C LEU A 99 47.89 25.13 11.36
N LYS A 100 49.00 25.46 12.04
CA LYS A 100 50.33 24.96 11.66
C LYS A 100 50.38 23.47 11.99
N PHE A 101 50.60 22.66 10.95
CA PHE A 101 50.96 21.25 11.08
C PHE A 101 52.33 21.10 11.76
#